data_AF-A0A3R8WXE7-F1
#
_entry.id   AF-A0A3R8WXE7-F1
#
_cell.length_a   1.000
_cell.length_b   1.000
_cell.length_c   1.000
_cell.angle_alpha   90.00
_cell.angle_beta   90.00
_cell.angle_gamma   90.00
#
_symmetry.space_group_name_H-M   'P 1'
#
loop_
_entity.id
_entity.type
_entity.pdbx_description
1 polymer ?
#
loop_
_entity_poly.entity_id
_entity_poly.type
_entity_poly.pdbx_seq_one_letter_code
_entity_poly.pdbx_strand_id
1 'polypeptide(L)'
;MTFTTQNKAGAVAIAQSAMKGARLKDNNTQSPKVDDATVSAYMSQSYLPVSVADSIACVKQNLIEHLDGEQIPTYLFVVDNDNYLNGILSVKSLLASPENLLVSDIMRHNYFSVAPEQSRHDVYDLINHSGLDMIPVVQFGKLMGVLRPQDIAELIEDENTLDAQLQGATTPLDEPYLTTSPVTLWRKRVVWLLMLFVAEAYTGTVLKAFEEQLEAAISLAFFIPLLIGTGGNSGTQITSTLVRAMALGEVSLRNLGTVLKKEVSTSFLVAVTIGGAALIRAWILGVGHEVTIVVSLTIVAITMWSAVVSSIIPMVLKKLKVDPAVVSAPFIATFIDGTGLIIYFEIAKLVMTEFA
;
A
#
# COMPACT_ATOMS: atom_id res chain seq x y z
N MET A 1 -13.93 22.53 55.70
CA MET A 1 -12.69 22.41 54.90
C MET A 1 -13.10 22.16 53.46
N THR A 2 -13.13 23.21 52.66
CA THR A 2 -13.57 23.19 51.27
C THR A 2 -12.36 22.84 50.39
N PHE A 3 -12.36 21.65 49.79
CA PHE A 3 -11.30 21.22 48.89
C PHE A 3 -11.40 21.98 47.56
N THR A 4 -10.36 22.74 47.22
CA THR A 4 -10.25 23.48 45.94
C THR A 4 -9.94 22.52 44.78
N THR A 5 -10.44 22.89 43.60
CA THR A 5 -10.34 22.14 42.32
C THR A 5 -8.90 21.80 41.90
N GLN A 6 -7.89 22.53 42.38
CA GLN A 6 -6.47 22.23 42.15
C GLN A 6 -6.00 20.91 42.79
N ASN A 7 -6.55 20.52 43.95
CA ASN A 7 -6.15 19.29 44.63
C ASN A 7 -6.69 18.02 43.93
N LYS A 8 -7.80 18.13 43.18
CA LYS A 8 -8.33 17.01 42.37
C LYS A 8 -7.45 16.74 41.15
N ALA A 9 -6.92 17.77 40.50
CA ALA A 9 -6.03 17.61 39.34
C ALA A 9 -4.70 16.94 39.72
N GLY A 10 -4.12 17.31 40.87
CA GLY A 10 -2.90 16.69 41.40
C GLY A 10 -3.07 15.22 41.76
N ALA A 11 -4.20 14.85 42.38
CA ALA A 11 -4.50 13.45 42.73
C ALA A 11 -4.73 12.56 41.50
N VAL A 12 -5.37 13.09 40.45
CA VAL A 12 -5.58 12.38 39.17
C VAL A 12 -4.25 12.17 38.42
N ALA A 13 -3.36 13.16 38.44
CA ALA A 13 -2.04 13.05 37.81
C ALA A 13 -1.15 12.00 38.51
N ILE A 14 -1.20 11.92 39.85
CA ILE A 14 -0.45 10.92 40.62
C ILE A 14 -1.05 9.51 40.40
N ALA A 15 -2.38 9.38 40.33
CA ALA A 15 -3.04 8.11 40.02
C ALA A 15 -2.75 7.62 38.58
N GLN A 16 -2.72 8.53 37.60
CA GLN A 16 -2.34 8.21 36.22
C GLN A 16 -0.86 7.81 36.10
N SER A 17 0.04 8.48 36.83
CA SER A 17 1.46 8.10 36.85
C SER A 17 1.70 6.77 37.56
N ALA A 18 0.94 6.46 38.62
CA ALA A 18 1.00 5.17 39.31
C ALA A 18 0.43 4.03 38.44
N MET A 19 -0.66 4.26 37.70
CA MET A 19 -1.19 3.29 36.73
C MET A 19 -0.26 3.08 35.53
N LYS A 20 0.42 4.14 35.06
CA LYS A 20 1.41 4.01 33.97
C LYS A 20 2.66 3.24 34.43
N GLY A 21 3.07 3.40 35.69
CA GLY A 21 4.15 2.63 36.31
C GLY A 21 3.79 1.16 36.60
N ALA A 22 2.53 0.87 36.90
CA ALA A 22 2.04 -0.50 37.10
C ALA A 22 1.89 -1.28 35.79
N ARG A 23 1.53 -0.60 34.68
CA ARG A 23 1.44 -1.21 33.34
C ARG A 23 2.79 -1.60 32.73
N LEU A 24 3.90 -1.20 33.36
CA LEU A 24 5.27 -1.47 32.91
C LEU A 24 5.97 -2.59 33.69
N LYS A 25 5.31 -3.25 34.66
CA LYS A 25 5.97 -4.26 35.52
C LYS A 25 5.49 -5.71 35.38
N ASP A 26 4.43 -5.98 34.63
CA ASP A 26 4.04 -7.36 34.29
C ASP A 26 4.13 -7.55 32.78
N ASN A 27 5.29 -8.05 32.33
CA ASN A 27 5.46 -8.93 31.17
C ASN A 27 6.96 -9.20 30.96
N ASN A 28 7.52 -10.06 31.81
CA ASN A 28 8.81 -10.71 31.56
C ASN A 28 8.60 -12.19 31.18
N THR A 29 7.64 -12.42 30.28
CA THR A 29 7.57 -13.61 29.44
C THR A 29 7.96 -13.17 28.04
N GLN A 30 9.12 -13.61 27.60
CA GLN A 30 9.67 -13.32 26.29
C GLN A 30 8.82 -14.06 25.26
N SER A 31 7.73 -13.43 24.82
CA SER A 31 6.94 -13.89 23.67
C SER A 31 7.86 -14.02 22.46
N PRO A 32 7.70 -15.06 21.62
CA PRO A 32 8.46 -15.17 20.38
C PRO A 32 8.29 -13.86 19.60
N LYS A 33 9.40 -13.37 19.03
CA LYS A 33 9.40 -12.16 18.18
C LYS A 33 8.37 -12.41 17.07
N VAL A 34 7.19 -11.81 17.21
CA VAL A 34 6.14 -11.92 16.21
C VAL A 34 6.62 -11.09 15.03
N ASP A 35 6.59 -11.69 13.84
CA ASP A 35 6.85 -10.94 12.62
C ASP A 35 5.64 -10.05 12.37
N ASP A 36 5.81 -8.74 12.54
CA ASP A 36 4.76 -7.72 12.39
C ASP A 36 4.12 -7.73 10.98
N ALA A 37 4.74 -8.44 10.02
CA ALA A 37 4.19 -8.65 8.69
C ALA A 37 3.24 -9.86 8.56
N THR A 38 2.98 -10.62 9.63
CA THR A 38 2.14 -11.84 9.61
C THR A 38 0.80 -11.65 10.30
N VAL A 39 -0.20 -12.45 9.91
CA VAL A 39 -1.52 -12.49 10.56
C VAL A 39 -1.43 -12.69 12.08
N SER A 40 -0.45 -13.47 12.54
CA SER A 40 -0.25 -13.73 13.96
C SER A 40 0.05 -12.48 14.81
N ALA A 41 0.54 -11.40 14.21
CA ALA A 41 0.77 -10.11 14.88
C ALA A 41 -0.53 -9.39 15.27
N TYR A 42 -1.59 -9.60 14.48
CA TYR A 42 -2.88 -8.91 14.63
C TYR A 42 -3.92 -9.76 15.36
N MET A 43 -3.72 -11.08 15.47
CA MET A 43 -4.74 -11.97 16.03
C MET A 43 -4.96 -11.75 17.53
N SER A 44 -6.22 -11.82 17.94
CA SER A 44 -6.64 -11.80 19.33
C SER A 44 -7.08 -13.19 19.80
N GLN A 45 -6.72 -13.54 21.04
CA GLN A 45 -7.23 -14.75 21.71
C GLN A 45 -8.53 -14.48 22.49
N SER A 46 -9.03 -13.24 22.46
CA SER A 46 -10.29 -12.87 23.09
C SER A 46 -11.46 -13.18 22.16
N TYR A 47 -12.04 -14.36 22.34
CA TYR A 47 -13.26 -14.82 21.69
C TYR A 47 -14.05 -15.71 22.64
N LEU A 48 -15.36 -15.85 22.40
CA LEU A 48 -16.23 -16.73 23.18
C LEU A 48 -16.38 -18.08 22.46
N PRO A 49 -15.71 -19.16 22.91
CA PRO A 49 -15.88 -20.49 22.35
C PRO A 49 -17.24 -21.08 22.73
N VAL A 50 -17.83 -21.84 21.83
CA VAL A 50 -19.08 -22.59 22.04
C VAL A 50 -18.94 -24.02 21.54
N SER A 51 -19.58 -24.96 22.22
CA SER A 51 -19.56 -26.37 21.81
C SER A 51 -20.74 -26.69 20.89
N VAL A 52 -20.56 -27.68 20.01
CA VAL A 52 -21.62 -28.20 19.13
C VAL A 52 -22.82 -28.75 19.93
N ALA A 53 -22.57 -29.21 21.16
CA ALA A 53 -23.57 -29.83 22.02
C ALA A 53 -24.31 -28.83 22.92
N ASP A 54 -23.92 -27.56 22.92
CA ASP A 54 -24.56 -26.55 23.76
C ASP A 54 -25.97 -26.23 23.25
N SER A 55 -26.90 -26.03 24.17
CA SER A 55 -28.23 -25.53 23.83
C SER A 55 -28.19 -24.03 23.56
N ILE A 56 -29.07 -23.55 22.68
CA ILE A 56 -29.17 -22.12 22.37
C ILE A 56 -29.48 -21.30 23.63
N ALA A 57 -30.28 -21.81 24.57
CA ALA A 57 -30.48 -21.18 25.88
C ALA A 57 -29.15 -20.97 26.65
N CYS A 58 -28.32 -22.01 26.73
CA CYS A 58 -27.03 -21.94 27.43
C CYS A 58 -26.10 -20.91 26.78
N VAL A 59 -26.00 -20.92 25.44
CA VAL A 59 -25.16 -19.97 24.70
C VAL A 59 -25.65 -18.53 24.84
N LYS A 60 -26.97 -18.28 24.81
CA LYS A 60 -27.54 -16.94 25.04
C LYS A 60 -27.19 -16.42 26.44
N GLN A 61 -27.35 -17.25 27.46
CA GLN A 61 -27.02 -16.89 28.83
C GLN A 61 -25.52 -16.60 28.98
N ASN A 62 -24.68 -17.48 28.43
CA ASN A 62 -23.23 -17.32 28.45
C ASN A 62 -22.78 -16.04 27.73
N LEU A 63 -23.40 -15.71 26.59
CA LEU A 63 -23.16 -14.46 25.89
C LEU A 63 -23.49 -13.26 26.78
N ILE A 64 -24.66 -13.24 27.43
CA ILE A 64 -25.08 -12.13 28.31
C ILE A 64 -24.10 -11.93 29.47
N GLU A 65 -23.58 -13.01 30.05
CA GLU A 65 -22.63 -12.95 31.17
C GLU A 65 -21.25 -12.41 30.76
N HIS A 66 -20.86 -12.61 29.50
CA HIS A 66 -19.55 -12.19 28.97
C HIS A 66 -19.61 -10.90 28.14
N LEU A 67 -20.78 -10.29 27.97
CA LEU A 67 -20.90 -8.98 27.33
C LEU A 67 -20.36 -7.91 28.28
N ASP A 68 -19.17 -7.39 27.96
CA ASP A 68 -18.57 -6.25 28.61
C ASP A 68 -18.62 -5.03 27.68
N GLY A 69 -19.39 -4.00 28.06
CA GLY A 69 -19.60 -2.79 27.26
C GLY A 69 -20.65 -2.91 26.15
N GLU A 70 -20.56 -2.04 25.14
CA GLU A 70 -21.55 -1.92 24.04
C GLU A 70 -21.23 -2.80 22.81
N GLN A 71 -20.07 -3.48 22.79
CA GLN A 71 -19.66 -4.28 21.64
C GLN A 71 -20.17 -5.71 21.75
N ILE A 72 -21.06 -6.08 20.82
CA ILE A 72 -21.55 -7.46 20.66
C ILE A 72 -20.77 -8.10 19.51
N PRO A 73 -20.16 -9.28 19.70
CA PRO A 73 -19.48 -9.98 18.61
C PRO A 73 -20.47 -10.37 17.52
N THR A 74 -20.07 -10.26 16.24
CA THR A 74 -20.92 -10.67 15.11
C THR A 74 -21.06 -12.20 15.04
N TYR A 75 -19.98 -12.91 15.39
CA TYR A 75 -19.88 -14.36 15.31
C TYR A 75 -19.29 -14.97 16.59
N LEU A 76 -19.77 -16.16 16.93
CA LEU A 76 -19.18 -17.06 17.91
C LEU A 76 -18.51 -18.23 17.17
N PHE A 77 -17.44 -18.77 17.74
CA PHE A 77 -16.67 -19.84 17.11
C PHE A 77 -16.97 -21.17 17.78
N VAL A 78 -17.43 -22.13 16.98
CA VAL A 78 -17.83 -23.45 17.46
C VAL A 78 -16.62 -24.36 17.47
N VAL A 79 -16.15 -24.74 18.66
CA VAL A 79 -14.93 -25.54 18.84
C VAL A 79 -15.23 -26.84 19.59
N ASP A 80 -14.37 -27.85 19.42
CA ASP A 80 -14.38 -29.05 20.27
C ASP A 80 -13.41 -28.94 21.45
N ASN A 81 -13.29 -30.03 22.23
CA ASN A 81 -12.38 -30.11 23.38
C ASN A 81 -10.89 -29.98 23.01
N ASP A 82 -10.53 -30.22 21.75
CA ASP A 82 -9.16 -30.16 21.22
C ASP A 82 -8.87 -28.86 20.44
N ASN A 83 -9.80 -27.88 20.52
CA ASN A 83 -9.84 -26.59 19.82
C ASN A 83 -10.00 -26.66 18.30
N TYR A 84 -10.51 -27.75 17.73
CA TYR A 84 -10.83 -27.78 16.30
C TYR A 84 -12.03 -26.90 15.99
N LEU A 85 -11.91 -26.05 14.96
CA LEU A 85 -12.98 -25.17 14.54
C LEU A 85 -14.02 -25.93 13.69
N ASN A 86 -15.15 -26.26 14.31
CA ASN A 86 -16.24 -27.02 13.68
C ASN A 86 -17.18 -26.14 12.86
N GLY A 87 -17.28 -24.85 13.20
CA GLY A 87 -18.17 -23.90 12.51
C GLY A 87 -18.17 -22.51 13.14
N ILE A 88 -18.97 -21.63 12.54
CA ILE A 88 -19.24 -20.29 13.06
C ILE A 88 -20.74 -20.13 13.32
N LEU A 89 -21.09 -19.40 14.37
CA LEU A 89 -22.47 -19.11 14.74
C LEU A 89 -22.69 -17.59 14.76
N SER A 90 -23.57 -17.08 13.89
CA SER A 90 -23.93 -15.66 13.93
C SER A 90 -24.73 -15.35 15.20
N VAL A 91 -24.36 -14.29 15.92
CA VAL A 91 -25.12 -13.84 17.09
C VAL A 91 -26.55 -13.42 16.71
N LYS A 92 -26.75 -12.88 15.49
CA LYS A 92 -28.09 -12.61 14.96
C LYS A 92 -28.94 -13.88 14.85
N SER A 93 -28.34 -14.96 14.33
CA SER A 93 -29.01 -16.27 14.24
C SER A 93 -29.27 -16.86 15.63
N LEU A 94 -28.32 -16.76 16.55
CA LEU A 94 -28.48 -17.18 17.94
C LEU A 94 -29.70 -16.50 18.59
N LEU A 95 -29.78 -15.16 18.50
CA LEU A 95 -30.86 -14.38 19.10
C LEU A 95 -32.24 -14.69 18.50
N ALA A 96 -32.31 -14.94 17.19
CA ALA A 96 -33.55 -15.27 16.49
C ALA A 96 -34.01 -16.73 16.65
N SER A 97 -33.13 -17.62 17.12
CA SER A 97 -33.41 -19.06 17.18
C SER A 97 -34.15 -19.48 18.47
N PRO A 98 -35.02 -20.50 18.40
CA PRO A 98 -35.61 -21.14 19.57
C PRO A 98 -34.56 -21.68 20.54
N GLU A 99 -34.83 -21.59 21.84
CA GLU A 99 -33.89 -21.95 22.92
C GLU A 99 -33.62 -23.45 23.06
N ASN A 100 -34.52 -24.29 22.53
CA ASN A 100 -34.44 -25.75 22.60
C ASN A 100 -33.59 -26.39 21.49
N LEU A 101 -33.12 -25.61 20.52
CA LEU A 101 -32.20 -26.09 19.49
C LEU A 101 -30.78 -26.23 20.07
N LEU A 102 -29.95 -27.02 19.38
CA LEU A 102 -28.52 -27.11 19.64
C LEU A 102 -27.74 -26.17 18.72
N VAL A 103 -26.52 -25.81 19.13
CA VAL A 103 -25.58 -25.05 18.29
C VAL A 103 -25.34 -25.77 16.95
N SER A 104 -25.24 -27.11 16.99
CA SER A 104 -25.07 -27.94 15.79
C SER A 104 -26.16 -27.74 14.73
N ASP A 105 -27.38 -27.36 15.14
CA ASP A 105 -28.52 -27.24 14.24
C ASP A 105 -28.51 -25.93 13.44
N ILE A 106 -27.81 -24.91 13.93
CA ILE A 106 -27.84 -23.55 13.37
C ILE A 106 -26.46 -22.98 13.01
N MET A 107 -25.38 -23.67 13.35
CA MET A 107 -24.02 -23.26 12.97
C MET A 107 -23.79 -23.37 11.46
N ARG A 108 -22.82 -22.60 10.95
CA ARG A 108 -22.35 -22.67 9.57
C ARG A 108 -20.98 -23.32 9.52
N HIS A 109 -20.85 -24.33 8.67
CA HIS A 109 -19.57 -25.00 8.41
C HIS A 109 -18.72 -24.31 7.34
N ASN A 110 -19.35 -23.51 6.48
CA ASN A 110 -18.61 -22.74 5.48
C ASN A 110 -18.21 -21.38 6.06
N TYR A 111 -16.92 -21.22 6.29
CA TYR A 111 -16.32 -19.99 6.80
C TYR A 111 -15.01 -19.72 6.09
N PHE A 112 -14.70 -18.44 5.92
CA PHE A 112 -13.38 -18.01 5.49
C PHE A 112 -12.44 -18.02 6.70
N SER A 113 -11.19 -18.47 6.53
CA SER A 113 -10.18 -18.49 7.59
C SER A 113 -8.81 -18.17 7.00
N VAL A 114 -7.91 -17.70 7.87
CA VAL A 114 -6.51 -17.41 7.54
C VAL A 114 -5.59 -18.22 8.45
N ALA A 115 -4.38 -18.52 8.01
CA ALA A 115 -3.37 -19.17 8.83
C ALA A 115 -2.46 -18.13 9.52
N PRO A 116 -1.94 -18.41 10.72
CA PRO A 116 -1.15 -17.44 11.47
C PRO A 116 0.16 -17.04 10.76
N GLU A 117 0.74 -17.93 9.94
CA GLU A 117 1.96 -17.68 9.18
C GLU A 117 1.75 -16.91 7.87
N GLN A 118 0.50 -16.69 7.44
CA GLN A 118 0.26 -15.95 6.20
C GLN A 118 0.73 -14.50 6.37
N SER A 119 1.33 -13.96 5.31
CA SER A 119 1.68 -12.55 5.28
C SER A 119 0.42 -11.69 5.21
N ARG A 120 0.48 -10.52 5.83
CA ARG A 120 -0.51 -9.44 5.73
C ARG A 120 -0.86 -9.16 4.27
N HIS A 121 0.15 -9.05 3.42
CA HIS A 121 0.01 -8.78 1.99
C HIS A 121 -0.84 -9.84 1.27
N ASP A 122 -0.58 -11.14 1.53
CA ASP A 122 -1.29 -12.23 0.86
C ASP A 122 -2.77 -12.30 1.21
N VAL A 123 -3.13 -11.88 2.43
CA VAL A 123 -4.52 -11.91 2.92
C VAL A 123 -5.25 -10.58 2.70
N TYR A 124 -4.53 -9.48 2.47
CA TYR A 124 -5.09 -8.13 2.35
C TYR A 124 -6.24 -8.06 1.35
N ASP A 125 -5.99 -8.49 0.11
CA ASP A 125 -6.98 -8.46 -0.97
C ASP A 125 -8.27 -9.20 -0.59
N LEU A 126 -8.10 -10.37 0.03
CA LEU A 126 -9.21 -11.23 0.38
C LEU A 126 -10.01 -10.65 1.55
N ILE A 127 -9.33 -10.15 2.58
CA ILE A 127 -9.95 -9.52 3.75
C ILE A 127 -10.70 -8.26 3.34
N ASN A 128 -10.05 -7.35 2.60
CA ASN A 128 -10.60 -6.04 2.22
C ASN A 128 -11.88 -6.15 1.36
N HIS A 129 -11.99 -7.19 0.53
CA HIS A 129 -13.17 -7.41 -0.32
C HIS A 129 -14.20 -8.39 0.26
N SER A 130 -13.89 -9.07 1.36
CA SER A 130 -14.78 -10.09 1.92
C SER A 130 -16.01 -9.51 2.63
N GLY A 131 -15.93 -8.27 3.12
CA GLY A 131 -16.97 -7.68 3.98
C GLY A 131 -17.17 -8.44 5.30
N LEU A 132 -16.16 -9.21 5.75
CA LEU A 132 -16.22 -9.99 6.97
C LEU A 132 -15.77 -9.15 8.17
N ASP A 133 -16.61 -9.10 9.21
CA ASP A 133 -16.32 -8.37 10.45
C ASP A 133 -15.38 -9.14 11.40
N MET A 134 -15.36 -10.48 11.29
CA MET A 134 -14.47 -11.32 12.07
C MET A 134 -13.97 -12.49 11.23
N ILE A 135 -12.69 -12.83 11.40
CA ILE A 135 -12.05 -13.89 10.64
C ILE A 135 -11.31 -14.83 11.61
N PRO A 136 -11.64 -16.14 11.64
CA PRO A 136 -10.90 -17.10 12.44
C PRO A 136 -9.49 -17.32 11.88
N VAL A 137 -8.51 -17.34 12.78
CA VAL A 137 -7.14 -17.72 12.50
C VAL A 137 -6.97 -19.19 12.86
N VAL A 138 -6.74 -20.04 11.86
CA VAL A 138 -6.78 -21.49 11.98
C VAL A 138 -5.44 -22.10 11.56
N GLN A 139 -4.92 -23.00 12.39
CA GLN A 139 -3.72 -23.79 12.07
C GLN A 139 -4.00 -25.27 12.28
N PHE A 140 -3.77 -26.09 11.25
CA PHE A 140 -4.04 -27.53 11.26
C PHE A 140 -5.47 -27.88 11.75
N GLY A 141 -6.45 -27.04 11.42
CA GLY A 141 -7.86 -27.20 11.82
C GLY A 141 -8.19 -26.65 13.21
N LYS A 142 -7.20 -26.21 13.99
CA LYS A 142 -7.38 -25.65 15.32
C LYS A 142 -7.51 -24.13 15.29
N LEU A 143 -8.42 -23.58 16.09
CA LEU A 143 -8.60 -22.14 16.26
C LEU A 143 -7.46 -21.59 17.13
N MET A 144 -6.57 -20.80 16.54
CA MET A 144 -5.44 -20.18 17.22
C MET A 144 -5.77 -18.79 17.76
N GLY A 145 -6.73 -18.12 17.12
CA GLY A 145 -7.17 -16.77 17.45
C GLY A 145 -8.20 -16.27 16.44
N VAL A 146 -8.55 -14.99 16.57
CA VAL A 146 -9.51 -14.32 15.69
C VAL A 146 -8.99 -12.94 15.32
N LEU A 147 -9.25 -12.51 14.09
CA LEU A 147 -9.12 -11.11 13.70
C LEU A 147 -10.48 -10.44 13.96
N ARG A 148 -10.53 -9.49 14.88
CA ARG A 148 -11.71 -8.67 15.18
C ARG A 148 -11.81 -7.50 14.19
N PRO A 149 -12.92 -6.75 14.13
CA PRO A 149 -13.06 -5.63 13.21
C PRO A 149 -11.92 -4.60 13.34
N GLN A 150 -11.50 -4.31 14.58
CA GLN A 150 -10.39 -3.41 14.86
C GLN A 150 -9.03 -3.96 14.43
N ASP A 151 -8.79 -5.26 14.59
CA ASP A 151 -7.53 -5.90 14.21
C ASP A 151 -7.43 -5.99 12.66
N ILE A 152 -8.57 -6.24 11.99
CA ILE A 152 -8.70 -6.17 10.53
C ILE A 152 -8.41 -4.75 10.03
N ALA A 153 -8.98 -3.73 10.69
CA ALA A 153 -8.76 -2.34 10.32
C ALA A 153 -7.28 -1.94 10.46
N GLU A 154 -6.62 -2.34 11.55
CA GLU A 154 -5.19 -2.11 11.79
C GLU A 154 -4.33 -2.81 10.72
N LEU A 155 -4.63 -4.08 10.42
CA LEU A 155 -3.93 -4.83 9.37
C LEU A 155 -4.04 -4.14 7.99
N ILE A 156 -5.23 -3.65 7.64
CA ILE A 156 -5.47 -2.93 6.38
C ILE A 156 -4.72 -1.58 6.38
N GLU A 157 -4.72 -0.85 7.51
CA GLU A 157 -4.04 0.44 7.64
C GLU A 157 -2.53 0.29 7.50
N ASP A 158 -1.94 -0.71 8.14
CA ASP A 158 -0.51 -0.96 8.08
C ASP A 158 -0.05 -1.39 6.67
N GLU A 159 -0.84 -2.21 5.97
CA GLU A 159 -0.53 -2.59 4.59
C GLU A 159 -0.63 -1.39 3.63
N ASN A 160 -1.67 -0.57 3.77
CA ASN A 160 -1.80 0.67 2.98
C ASN A 160 -0.64 1.64 3.24
N THR A 161 -0.16 1.69 4.49
CA THR A 161 0.97 2.54 4.89
C THR A 161 2.28 2.02 4.31
N LEU A 162 2.49 0.71 4.34
CA LEU A 162 3.64 0.04 3.70
C LEU A 162 3.69 0.37 2.21
N ASP A 163 2.59 0.15 1.49
CA ASP A 163 2.51 0.42 0.05
C ASP A 163 2.81 1.88 -0.29
N ALA A 164 2.23 2.83 0.46
CA ALA A 164 2.46 4.25 0.26
C ALA A 164 3.93 4.64 0.49
N GLN A 165 4.58 4.05 1.50
CA GLN A 165 5.98 4.31 1.84
C GLN A 165 6.94 3.71 0.80
N LEU A 166 6.67 2.50 0.32
CA LEU A 166 7.45 1.84 -0.72
C LEU A 166 7.36 2.57 -2.07
N GLN A 167 6.16 3.04 -2.46
CA GLN A 167 5.99 3.87 -3.66
C GLN A 167 6.84 5.15 -3.62
N GLY A 168 7.04 5.72 -2.44
CA GLY A 168 7.91 6.88 -2.20
C GLY A 168 9.40 6.56 -2.09
N ALA A 169 9.82 5.31 -2.34
CA ALA A 169 11.19 4.83 -2.14
C ALA A 169 11.69 5.01 -0.68
N THR A 170 10.82 4.71 0.28
CA THR A 170 11.15 4.77 1.71
C THR A 170 10.81 3.46 2.40
N THR A 171 11.59 3.10 3.42
CA THR A 171 11.30 1.93 4.25
C THR A 171 10.34 2.35 5.39
N PRO A 172 9.42 1.48 5.84
CA PRO A 172 8.46 1.84 6.87
C PRO A 172 9.07 2.34 8.18
N LEU A 173 8.35 3.27 8.81
CA LEU A 173 8.69 3.77 10.12
C LEU A 173 8.04 2.89 11.18
N ASP A 174 8.84 2.50 12.18
CA ASP A 174 8.39 1.70 13.31
C ASP A 174 7.73 2.57 14.40
N GLU A 175 7.83 3.90 14.26
CA GLU A 175 7.30 4.90 15.18
C GLU A 175 6.67 6.08 14.42
N PRO A 176 5.79 6.87 15.06
CA PRO A 176 5.27 8.10 14.46
C PRO A 176 6.37 9.03 13.93
N TYR A 177 6.08 9.73 12.82
CA TYR A 177 7.07 10.56 12.12
C TYR A 177 7.76 11.58 13.04
N LEU A 178 7.00 12.26 13.91
CA LEU A 178 7.52 13.31 14.78
C LEU A 178 8.36 12.78 15.96
N THR A 179 8.21 11.52 16.33
CA THR A 179 9.03 10.88 17.38
C THR A 179 10.27 10.22 16.79
N THR A 180 10.25 9.93 15.49
CA THR A 180 11.37 9.29 14.79
C THR A 180 12.57 10.22 14.69
N SER A 181 13.75 9.73 15.12
CA SER A 181 14.99 10.51 15.04
C SER A 181 15.45 10.76 13.58
N PRO A 182 16.17 11.86 13.29
CA PRO A 182 16.75 12.09 11.97
C PRO A 182 17.69 10.97 11.49
N VAL A 183 18.41 10.31 12.40
CA VAL A 183 19.31 9.19 12.06
C VAL A 183 18.51 7.97 11.59
N THR A 184 17.36 7.69 12.22
CA THR A 184 16.47 6.62 11.79
C THR A 184 15.90 6.91 10.40
N LEU A 185 15.40 8.14 10.16
CA LEU A 185 14.89 8.56 8.85
C LEU A 185 15.96 8.46 7.76
N TRP A 186 17.19 8.90 8.06
CA TRP A 186 18.32 8.79 7.13
C TRP A 186 18.58 7.33 6.74
N ARG A 187 18.65 6.40 7.70
CA ARG A 187 18.86 4.97 7.42
C ARG A 187 17.74 4.37 6.55
N LYS A 188 16.49 4.76 6.79
CA LYS A 188 15.31 4.26 6.05
C LYS A 188 15.25 4.81 4.61
N ARG A 189 16.00 5.86 4.27
CA ARG A 189 16.03 6.52 2.94
C ARG A 189 17.34 6.32 2.18
N VAL A 190 18.48 6.35 2.86
CA VAL A 190 19.81 6.45 2.21
C VAL A 190 20.11 5.28 1.28
N VAL A 191 19.69 4.06 1.64
CA VAL A 191 19.89 2.87 0.79
C VAL A 191 19.12 3.03 -0.52
N TRP A 192 17.84 3.42 -0.45
CA TRP A 192 17.01 3.70 -1.62
C TRP A 192 17.55 4.85 -2.46
N LEU A 193 17.94 5.97 -1.83
CA LEU A 193 18.50 7.13 -2.53
C LEU A 193 19.83 6.80 -3.22
N LEU A 194 20.68 5.98 -2.62
CA LEU A 194 21.93 5.54 -3.24
C LEU A 194 21.67 4.61 -4.43
N MET A 195 20.69 3.71 -4.33
CA MET A 195 20.29 2.86 -5.46
C MET A 195 19.71 3.69 -6.61
N LEU A 196 18.84 4.67 -6.29
CA LEU A 196 18.30 5.62 -7.27
C LEU A 196 19.40 6.48 -7.88
N PHE A 197 20.37 6.96 -7.10
CA PHE A 197 21.52 7.71 -7.62
C PHE A 197 22.33 6.91 -8.64
N VAL A 198 22.59 5.62 -8.35
CA VAL A 198 23.28 4.73 -9.30
C VAL A 198 22.44 4.50 -10.55
N ALA A 199 21.12 4.33 -10.39
CA ALA A 199 20.20 4.24 -11.52
C ALA A 199 20.17 5.54 -12.34
N GLU A 200 20.21 6.71 -11.70
CA GLU A 200 20.20 8.02 -12.34
C GLU A 200 21.50 8.30 -13.09
N ALA A 201 22.64 7.74 -12.66
CA ALA A 201 23.91 7.84 -13.37
C ALA A 201 23.84 7.30 -14.82
N TYR A 202 22.89 6.41 -15.11
CA TYR A 202 22.55 5.98 -16.47
C TYR A 202 22.19 7.17 -17.37
N THR A 203 21.40 8.12 -16.88
CA THR A 203 20.97 9.29 -17.68
C THR A 203 22.14 10.17 -18.11
N GLY A 204 23.17 10.30 -17.25
CA GLY A 204 24.41 10.99 -17.59
C GLY A 204 25.19 10.27 -18.69
N THR A 205 25.15 8.93 -18.72
CA THR A 205 25.76 8.13 -19.80
C THR A 205 25.03 8.32 -21.12
N VAL A 206 23.69 8.37 -21.09
CA VAL A 206 22.87 8.71 -22.26
C VAL A 206 23.24 10.10 -22.77
N LEU A 207 23.29 11.10 -21.88
CA LEU A 207 23.61 12.47 -22.28
C LEU A 207 24.99 12.59 -22.93
N LYS A 208 25.98 11.88 -22.39
CA LYS A 208 27.33 11.78 -22.98
C LYS A 208 27.32 11.14 -24.37
N ALA A 209 26.45 10.15 -24.60
CA ALA A 209 26.33 9.51 -25.92
C ALA A 209 25.78 10.47 -26.99
N PHE A 210 25.13 11.57 -26.58
CA PHE A 210 24.61 12.61 -27.46
C PHE A 210 25.33 13.96 -27.32
N GLU A 211 26.58 13.95 -26.83
CA GLU A 211 27.39 15.15 -26.60
C GLU A 211 27.57 15.97 -27.89
N GLU A 212 27.86 15.31 -29.02
CA GLU A 212 28.03 15.98 -30.32
C GLU A 212 26.77 16.75 -30.76
N GLN A 213 25.58 16.20 -30.55
CA GLN A 213 24.33 16.87 -30.87
C GLN A 213 24.09 18.07 -29.94
N LEU A 214 24.47 17.94 -28.67
CA LEU A 214 24.35 19.01 -27.69
C LEU A 214 25.31 20.16 -27.99
N GLU A 215 26.52 19.87 -28.47
CA GLU A 215 27.49 20.88 -28.89
C GLU A 215 27.00 21.65 -30.13
N ALA A 216 26.43 20.95 -31.11
CA ALA A 216 25.89 21.58 -32.31
C ALA A 216 24.63 22.42 -32.02
N ALA A 217 23.77 22.00 -31.08
CA ALA A 217 22.58 22.75 -30.68
C ALA A 217 22.44 22.90 -29.16
N ILE A 218 23.22 23.81 -28.57
CA ILE A 218 23.25 24.08 -27.11
C ILE A 218 21.86 24.38 -26.55
N SER A 219 20.98 25.00 -27.34
CA SER A 219 19.61 25.33 -26.92
C SER A 219 18.76 24.10 -26.54
N LEU A 220 19.11 22.89 -27.03
CA LEU A 220 18.46 21.65 -26.62
C LEU A 220 18.64 21.38 -25.12
N ALA A 221 19.79 21.78 -24.55
CA ALA A 221 20.09 21.59 -23.13
C ALA A 221 19.07 22.27 -22.21
N PHE A 222 18.48 23.40 -22.65
CA PHE A 222 17.53 24.16 -21.85
C PHE A 222 16.22 23.43 -21.59
N PHE A 223 15.89 22.43 -22.42
CA PHE A 223 14.66 21.66 -22.31
C PHE A 223 14.84 20.30 -21.65
N ILE A 224 16.07 19.84 -21.42
CA ILE A 224 16.36 18.59 -20.73
C ILE A 224 15.59 18.49 -19.39
N PRO A 225 15.65 19.50 -18.48
CA PRO A 225 14.92 19.41 -17.21
C PRO A 225 13.40 19.34 -17.39
N LEU A 226 12.86 20.02 -18.42
CA LEU A 226 11.43 20.02 -18.71
C LEU A 226 10.98 18.64 -19.21
N LEU A 227 11.77 18.00 -20.08
CA LEU A 227 11.47 16.71 -20.68
C LEU A 227 11.53 15.56 -19.66
N ILE A 228 12.63 15.48 -18.92
CA ILE A 228 12.84 14.55 -17.81
C ILE A 228 11.70 14.74 -16.78
N GLY A 229 11.51 15.97 -16.31
CA GLY A 229 10.47 16.28 -15.32
C GLY A 229 9.06 15.89 -15.79
N THR A 230 8.72 16.12 -17.07
CA THR A 230 7.41 15.74 -17.61
C THR A 230 7.23 14.23 -17.69
N GLY A 231 8.24 13.50 -18.21
CA GLY A 231 8.22 12.05 -18.31
C GLY A 231 8.10 11.36 -16.95
N GLY A 232 8.95 11.76 -15.98
CA GLY A 232 8.95 11.23 -14.63
C GLY A 232 7.68 11.55 -13.84
N ASN A 233 7.14 12.78 -13.94
CA ASN A 233 5.89 13.15 -13.27
C ASN A 233 4.69 12.38 -13.83
N SER A 234 4.59 12.25 -15.15
CA SER A 234 3.57 11.42 -15.80
C SER A 234 3.69 9.97 -15.37
N GLY A 235 4.92 9.45 -15.31
CA GLY A 235 5.17 8.04 -14.97
C GLY A 235 4.83 7.72 -13.52
N THR A 236 5.13 8.64 -12.62
CA THR A 236 4.79 8.54 -11.19
C THR A 236 3.28 8.56 -10.96
N GLN A 237 2.53 9.42 -11.67
CA GLN A 237 1.06 9.47 -11.57
C GLN A 237 0.42 8.15 -12.03
N ILE A 238 0.86 7.62 -13.17
CA ILE A 238 0.34 6.36 -13.72
C ILE A 238 0.73 5.20 -12.81
N THR A 239 2.00 5.12 -12.41
CA THR A 239 2.48 4.05 -11.51
C THR A 239 1.72 4.04 -10.20
N SER A 240 1.56 5.18 -9.53
CA SER A 240 0.90 5.24 -8.21
C SER A 240 -0.56 4.81 -8.28
N THR A 241 -1.30 5.29 -9.29
CA THR A 241 -2.71 4.90 -9.49
C THR A 241 -2.85 3.44 -9.87
N LEU A 242 -1.95 2.91 -10.70
CA LEU A 242 -2.01 1.53 -11.17
C LEU A 242 -1.58 0.53 -10.10
N VAL A 243 -0.50 0.79 -9.37
CA VAL A 243 -0.05 -0.06 -8.25
C VAL A 243 -1.16 -0.13 -7.19
N ARG A 244 -1.80 0.99 -6.88
CA ARG A 244 -2.95 0.99 -5.96
C ARG A 244 -4.12 0.17 -6.50
N ALA A 245 -4.51 0.36 -7.76
CA ALA A 245 -5.58 -0.43 -8.37
C ALA A 245 -5.24 -1.93 -8.43
N MET A 246 -3.95 -2.28 -8.51
CA MET A 246 -3.48 -3.67 -8.45
C MET A 246 -3.49 -4.24 -7.03
N ALA A 247 -3.21 -3.42 -6.01
CA ALA A 247 -3.29 -3.77 -4.59
C ALA A 247 -4.73 -3.85 -4.08
N LEU A 248 -5.69 -3.22 -4.79
CA LEU A 248 -7.12 -3.36 -4.56
C LEU A 248 -7.76 -4.48 -5.41
N GLY A 249 -6.97 -5.30 -6.10
CA GLY A 249 -7.50 -6.36 -6.97
C GLY A 249 -8.30 -5.90 -8.21
N GLU A 250 -8.47 -4.59 -8.43
CA GLU A 250 -9.21 -4.01 -9.57
C GLU A 250 -8.47 -4.26 -10.89
N VAL A 251 -7.14 -4.31 -10.84
CA VAL A 251 -6.27 -4.50 -12.00
C VAL A 251 -5.44 -5.78 -11.87
N SER A 252 -5.45 -6.55 -12.96
CA SER A 252 -4.61 -7.73 -13.10
C SER A 252 -4.00 -7.81 -14.50
N LEU A 253 -2.98 -8.66 -14.67
CA LEU A 253 -2.34 -8.95 -15.95
C LEU A 253 -3.32 -9.36 -17.06
N ARG A 254 -4.44 -9.99 -16.69
CA ARG A 254 -5.48 -10.38 -17.65
C ARG A 254 -6.11 -9.17 -18.34
N ASN A 255 -6.11 -8.02 -17.67
CA ASN A 255 -6.70 -6.77 -18.14
C ASN A 255 -5.66 -5.81 -18.74
N LEU A 256 -4.41 -6.25 -18.94
CA LEU A 256 -3.30 -5.40 -19.41
C LEU A 256 -3.64 -4.64 -20.70
N GLY A 257 -4.25 -5.28 -21.68
CA GLY A 257 -4.64 -4.62 -22.94
C GLY A 257 -5.67 -3.50 -22.74
N THR A 258 -6.64 -3.71 -21.84
CA THR A 258 -7.66 -2.71 -21.48
C THR A 258 -7.02 -1.53 -20.74
N VAL A 259 -6.11 -1.81 -19.80
CA VAL A 259 -5.37 -0.78 -19.08
C VAL A 259 -4.50 0.03 -20.04
N LEU A 260 -3.70 -0.63 -20.88
CA LEU A 260 -2.86 0.06 -21.87
C LEU A 260 -3.69 0.94 -22.78
N LYS A 261 -4.82 0.45 -23.30
CA LYS A 261 -5.70 1.26 -24.15
C LYS A 261 -6.19 2.50 -23.40
N LYS A 262 -6.62 2.34 -22.13
CA LYS A 262 -7.09 3.44 -21.29
C LYS A 262 -5.96 4.45 -21.04
N GLU A 263 -4.81 4.01 -20.56
CA GLU A 263 -3.68 4.88 -20.22
C GLU A 263 -3.07 5.58 -21.43
N VAL A 264 -2.93 4.89 -22.56
CA VAL A 264 -2.48 5.50 -23.83
C VAL A 264 -3.47 6.56 -24.30
N SER A 265 -4.78 6.29 -24.22
CA SER A 265 -5.80 7.27 -24.62
C SER A 265 -5.84 8.50 -23.72
N THR A 266 -5.77 8.30 -22.39
CA THR A 266 -5.69 9.39 -21.41
C THR A 266 -4.41 10.20 -21.62
N SER A 267 -3.28 9.52 -21.79
CA SER A 267 -1.98 10.16 -21.95
C SER A 267 -1.84 10.91 -23.26
N PHE A 268 -2.57 10.53 -24.31
CA PHE A 268 -2.63 11.32 -25.53
C PHE A 268 -3.28 12.70 -25.27
N LEU A 269 -4.36 12.76 -24.49
CA LEU A 269 -5.01 14.02 -24.13
C LEU A 269 -4.08 14.90 -23.28
N VAL A 270 -3.39 14.29 -22.32
CA VAL A 270 -2.39 14.97 -21.49
C VAL A 270 -1.22 15.46 -22.35
N ALA A 271 -0.72 14.61 -23.24
CA ALA A 271 0.40 14.89 -24.13
C ALA A 271 0.12 16.09 -25.05
N VAL A 272 -1.07 16.17 -25.64
CA VAL A 272 -1.47 17.33 -26.46
C VAL A 272 -1.53 18.60 -25.61
N THR A 273 -2.04 18.51 -24.39
CA THR A 273 -2.16 19.65 -23.47
C THR A 273 -0.78 20.18 -23.05
N ILE A 274 0.11 19.30 -22.58
CA ILE A 274 1.45 19.66 -22.15
C ILE A 274 2.34 20.01 -23.35
N GLY A 275 2.18 19.35 -24.49
CA GLY A 275 2.88 19.67 -25.73
C GLY A 275 2.57 21.08 -26.24
N GLY A 276 1.31 21.51 -26.13
CA GLY A 276 0.90 22.90 -26.39
C GLY A 276 1.55 23.89 -25.41
N ALA A 277 1.58 23.57 -24.11
CA ALA A 277 2.28 24.40 -23.13
C ALA A 277 3.80 24.48 -23.39
N ALA A 278 4.41 23.37 -23.82
CA ALA A 278 5.83 23.31 -24.18
C ALA A 278 6.14 24.15 -25.43
N LEU A 279 5.24 24.17 -26.42
CA LEU A 279 5.36 25.03 -27.59
C LEU A 279 5.37 26.51 -27.18
N ILE A 280 4.43 26.92 -26.33
CA ILE A 280 4.37 28.30 -25.80
C ILE A 280 5.64 28.61 -25.02
N ARG A 281 6.12 27.68 -24.19
CA ARG A 281 7.34 27.85 -23.40
C ARG A 281 8.57 28.03 -24.28
N ALA A 282 8.71 27.22 -25.33
CA ALA A 282 9.81 27.32 -26.30
C ALA A 282 9.75 28.65 -27.06
N TRP A 283 8.56 29.07 -27.47
CA TRP A 283 8.35 30.37 -28.12
C TRP A 283 8.76 31.54 -27.21
N ILE A 284 8.42 31.51 -25.92
CA ILE A 284 8.82 32.54 -24.93
C ILE A 284 10.34 32.58 -24.74
N LEU A 285 11.03 31.43 -24.81
CA LEU A 285 12.49 31.38 -24.74
C LEU A 285 13.18 31.94 -25.98
N GLY A 286 12.42 32.20 -27.07
CA GLY A 286 12.98 32.67 -28.32
C GLY A 286 13.92 31.66 -28.97
N VAL A 287 13.73 30.36 -28.71
CA VAL A 287 14.52 29.31 -29.38
C VAL A 287 14.09 29.16 -30.84
N GLY A 288 14.99 28.62 -31.67
CA GLY A 288 14.71 28.41 -33.09
C GLY A 288 13.46 27.56 -33.35
N HIS A 289 12.90 27.71 -34.55
CA HIS A 289 11.70 26.97 -34.96
C HIS A 289 11.91 25.45 -34.93
N GLU A 290 13.07 24.97 -35.37
CA GLU A 290 13.42 23.54 -35.33
C GLU A 290 13.39 23.01 -33.89
N VAL A 291 14.07 23.71 -32.96
CA VAL A 291 14.10 23.34 -31.54
C VAL A 291 12.70 23.34 -30.93
N THR A 292 11.86 24.32 -31.28
CA THR A 292 10.47 24.38 -30.82
C THR A 292 9.70 23.13 -31.25
N ILE A 293 9.82 22.71 -32.52
CA ILE A 293 9.19 21.49 -33.01
C ILE A 293 9.72 20.26 -32.28
N VAL A 294 11.05 20.13 -32.15
CA VAL A 294 11.69 19.01 -31.46
C VAL A 294 11.14 18.88 -30.05
N VAL A 295 11.10 19.96 -29.27
CA VAL A 295 10.61 19.96 -27.89
C VAL A 295 9.15 19.56 -27.83
N SER A 296 8.28 20.15 -28.66
CA SER A 296 6.85 19.84 -28.65
C SER A 296 6.55 18.38 -29.04
N LEU A 297 7.19 17.87 -30.08
CA LEU A 297 7.04 16.46 -30.49
C LEU A 297 7.58 15.50 -29.43
N THR A 298 8.70 15.86 -28.82
CA THR A 298 9.33 15.03 -27.79
C THR A 298 8.47 14.96 -26.53
N ILE A 299 7.90 16.08 -26.07
CA ILE A 299 6.97 16.08 -24.92
C ILE A 299 5.81 15.10 -25.16
N VAL A 300 5.25 15.11 -26.37
CA VAL A 300 4.18 14.18 -26.74
C VAL A 300 4.69 12.74 -26.70
N ALA A 301 5.82 12.46 -27.36
CA ALA A 301 6.39 11.12 -27.43
C ALA A 301 6.77 10.56 -26.04
N ILE A 302 7.42 11.34 -25.19
CA ILE A 302 7.82 10.94 -23.84
C ILE A 302 6.59 10.71 -22.95
N THR A 303 5.56 11.55 -23.05
CA THR A 303 4.33 11.35 -22.25
C THR A 303 3.63 10.05 -22.65
N MET A 304 3.56 9.75 -23.95
CA MET A 304 3.01 8.48 -24.44
C MET A 304 3.87 7.28 -24.03
N TRP A 305 5.20 7.41 -24.11
CA TRP A 305 6.14 6.38 -23.69
C TRP A 305 6.04 6.09 -22.19
N SER A 306 5.95 7.15 -21.39
CA SER A 306 5.74 7.09 -19.93
C SER A 306 4.52 6.26 -19.57
N ALA A 307 3.41 6.41 -20.28
CA ALA A 307 2.20 5.62 -20.07
C ALA A 307 2.38 4.12 -20.36
N VAL A 308 3.08 3.80 -21.45
CA VAL A 308 3.36 2.40 -21.81
C VAL A 308 4.25 1.75 -20.75
N VAL A 309 5.36 2.40 -20.42
CA VAL A 309 6.34 1.90 -19.45
C VAL A 309 5.72 1.73 -18.06
N SER A 310 5.05 2.78 -17.57
CA SER A 310 4.46 2.80 -16.22
C SER A 310 3.28 1.83 -16.09
N SER A 311 2.63 1.46 -17.19
CA SER A 311 1.59 0.44 -17.18
C SER A 311 2.14 -0.99 -17.21
N ILE A 312 3.24 -1.21 -17.93
CA ILE A 312 3.79 -2.55 -18.15
C ILE A 312 4.66 -3.00 -16.97
N ILE A 313 5.55 -2.14 -16.47
CA ILE A 313 6.53 -2.54 -15.45
C ILE A 313 5.86 -3.12 -14.19
N PRO A 314 4.89 -2.44 -13.55
CA PRO A 314 4.24 -2.97 -12.34
C PRO A 314 3.57 -4.32 -12.58
N MET A 315 2.88 -4.49 -13.72
CA MET A 315 2.19 -5.74 -14.02
C MET A 315 3.16 -6.89 -14.28
N VAL A 316 4.26 -6.63 -15.01
CA VAL A 316 5.30 -7.63 -15.26
C VAL A 316 5.96 -8.08 -13.96
N LEU A 317 6.22 -7.15 -13.04
CA LEU A 317 6.76 -7.49 -11.71
C LEU A 317 5.81 -8.39 -10.93
N LYS A 318 4.50 -8.08 -10.91
CA LYS A 318 3.49 -8.97 -10.31
C LYS A 318 3.51 -10.37 -10.93
N LYS A 319 3.76 -10.50 -12.25
CA LYS A 319 3.91 -11.81 -12.92
C LYS A 319 5.14 -12.59 -12.42
N LEU A 320 6.23 -11.87 -12.16
CA LEU A 320 7.48 -12.42 -11.64
C LEU A 320 7.44 -12.67 -10.13
N LYS A 321 6.28 -12.46 -9.48
CA LYS A 321 6.10 -12.53 -8.02
C LYS A 321 7.00 -11.55 -7.26
N VAL A 322 7.33 -10.43 -7.90
CA VAL A 322 7.95 -9.28 -7.25
C VAL A 322 6.85 -8.29 -6.95
N ASP A 323 6.76 -7.85 -5.70
CA ASP A 323 5.80 -6.85 -5.29
C ASP A 323 6.02 -5.54 -6.09
N PRO A 324 5.02 -5.08 -6.87
CA PRO A 324 5.11 -3.84 -7.63
C PRO A 324 5.34 -2.60 -6.76
N ALA A 325 4.91 -2.60 -5.49
CA ALA A 325 5.13 -1.47 -4.58
C ALA A 325 6.62 -1.27 -4.28
N VAL A 326 7.41 -2.36 -4.27
CA VAL A 326 8.86 -2.35 -4.03
C VAL A 326 9.63 -1.67 -5.18
N VAL A 327 9.13 -1.78 -6.42
CA VAL A 327 9.67 -0.99 -7.53
C VAL A 327 9.04 0.39 -7.48
N SER A 328 9.70 1.25 -6.70
CA SER A 328 9.24 2.58 -6.39
C SER A 328 8.98 3.41 -7.66
N ALA A 329 8.00 4.30 -7.60
CA ALA A 329 7.68 5.20 -8.70
C ALA A 329 8.91 6.04 -9.17
N PRO A 330 9.81 6.49 -8.28
CA PRO A 330 11.07 7.12 -8.67
C PRO A 330 11.95 6.25 -9.60
N PHE A 331 12.03 4.94 -9.38
CA PHE A 331 12.84 4.07 -10.24
C PHE A 331 12.31 4.01 -11.67
N ILE A 332 10.98 3.89 -11.82
CA ILE A 332 10.32 3.92 -13.14
C ILE A 332 10.51 5.29 -13.79
N ALA A 333 10.41 6.38 -13.02
CA ALA A 333 10.70 7.72 -13.51
C ALA A 333 12.13 7.83 -14.06
N THR A 334 13.16 7.36 -13.34
CA THR A 334 14.55 7.36 -13.82
C THR A 334 14.73 6.59 -15.13
N PHE A 335 14.05 5.45 -15.28
CA PHE A 335 14.07 4.69 -16.53
C PHE A 335 13.42 5.46 -17.68
N ILE A 336 12.30 6.13 -17.41
CA ILE A 336 11.61 7.01 -18.38
C ILE A 336 12.49 8.22 -18.72
N ASP A 337 13.25 8.76 -17.78
CA ASP A 337 14.13 9.90 -18.01
C ASP A 337 15.24 9.56 -19.00
N GLY A 338 15.94 8.44 -18.78
CA GLY A 338 17.01 8.02 -19.68
C GLY A 338 16.50 7.62 -21.06
N THR A 339 15.39 6.90 -21.14
CA THR A 339 14.76 6.56 -22.44
C THR A 339 14.14 7.78 -23.12
N GLY A 340 13.65 8.74 -22.34
CA GLY A 340 13.12 10.01 -22.83
C GLY A 340 14.19 10.90 -23.45
N LEU A 341 15.39 10.94 -22.86
CA LEU A 341 16.54 11.60 -23.49
C LEU A 341 16.91 10.96 -24.84
N ILE A 342 16.88 9.63 -24.94
CA ILE A 342 17.11 8.95 -26.21
C ILE A 342 16.06 9.39 -27.24
N ILE A 343 14.78 9.36 -26.87
CA ILE A 343 13.68 9.82 -27.74
C ILE A 343 13.90 11.27 -28.16
N TYR A 344 14.31 12.15 -27.24
CA TYR A 344 14.56 13.56 -27.51
C TYR A 344 15.61 13.78 -28.57
N PHE A 345 16.79 13.18 -28.39
CA PHE A 345 17.89 13.38 -29.32
C PHE A 345 17.67 12.68 -30.66
N GLU A 346 16.97 11.54 -30.69
CA GLU A 346 16.60 10.90 -31.96
C GLU A 346 15.58 11.74 -32.74
N ILE A 347 14.60 12.36 -32.07
CA ILE A 347 13.71 13.34 -32.72
C ILE A 347 14.51 14.55 -33.21
N ALA A 348 15.46 15.03 -32.40
CA ALA A 348 16.31 16.16 -32.79
C ALA A 348 17.08 15.87 -34.08
N LYS A 349 17.72 14.70 -34.19
CA LYS A 349 18.42 14.24 -35.41
C LYS A 349 17.52 14.20 -36.65
N LEU A 350 16.25 13.81 -36.48
CA LEU A 350 15.31 13.70 -37.59
C LEU A 350 14.77 15.05 -38.06
N VAL A 351 14.73 16.05 -37.18
CA VAL A 351 14.08 17.35 -37.43
C VAL A 351 15.07 18.45 -37.73
N MET A 352 16.22 18.47 -37.05
CA MET A 352 17.17 19.57 -37.15
C MET A 352 18.11 19.37 -38.34
N THR A 353 18.24 20.42 -39.14
CA THR A 353 19.12 20.41 -40.31
C THR A 353 20.60 20.40 -39.94
N GLU A 354 20.94 20.90 -38.76
CA GLU A 354 22.30 20.91 -38.19
C GLU A 354 22.86 19.49 -37.93
N PHE A 355 22.00 18.46 -37.92
CA PHE A 355 22.38 17.07 -37.69
C PHE A 355 22.28 16.17 -38.94
N ALA A 356 21.82 16.73 -40.07
CA ALA A 356 21.72 16.03 -41.36
C ALA A 356 23.03 16.17 -42.14
#